data_AF-A0A6A4XLJ0-F1
#
_entry.id   AF-A0A6A4XLJ0-F1
#
_cell.length_a   1.000
_cell.length_b   1.000
_cell.length_c   1.000
_cell.angle_alpha   90.00
_cell.angle_beta   90.00
_cell.angle_gamma   90.00
#
_symmetry.space_group_name_H-M   'P 1'
#
loop_
_entity.id
_entity.type
_entity.pdbx_description
1 polymer ?
#
loop_
_entity_poly.entity_id
_entity_poly.type
_entity_poly.pdbx_seq_one_letter_code
_entity_poly.pdbx_strand_id
1 'polypeptide(L)'
;MVTLNVGGSLFTTSKETLLRVEGSYFHAMLGSGHWQPDSGNDYFLDLHAPTFDRVLIFLCTDKLWLDGLNKCDETQLRTSMEFLKLTCPPVVAWDRTDCSGNIVLSN
;
A
#
# COMPACT_ATOMS: atom_id res chain seq x y z
N MET A 1 -4.31 -11.69 -9.85
CA MET A 1 -3.59 -11.61 -8.56
C MET A 1 -2.17 -11.13 -8.82
N VAL A 2 -1.51 -10.59 -7.80
CA VAL A 2 -0.13 -10.09 -7.85
C VAL A 2 0.68 -10.88 -6.84
N THR A 3 1.83 -11.40 -7.27
CA THR A 3 2.78 -12.10 -6.40
C THR A 3 3.91 -11.16 -6.02
N LEU A 4 4.20 -11.04 -4.73
CA LEU A 4 5.29 -10.26 -4.16
C LEU A 4 6.31 -11.22 -3.56
N ASN A 5 7.58 -11.04 -3.90
CA ASN A 5 8.68 -11.78 -3.31
C ASN A 5 9.41 -10.88 -2.33
N VAL A 6 9.12 -11.07 -1.05
CA VAL A 6 9.62 -10.23 0.03
C VAL A 6 10.79 -10.93 0.69
N GLY A 7 12.01 -10.44 0.48
CA GLY A 7 13.22 -11.03 1.07
C GLY A 7 13.36 -12.55 0.82
N GLY A 8 12.83 -13.06 -0.30
CA GLY A 8 12.82 -14.49 -0.65
C GLY A 8 11.53 -15.25 -0.30
N SER A 9 10.57 -14.60 0.37
CA SER A 9 9.27 -15.19 0.72
C SER A 9 8.16 -14.72 -0.21
N LEU A 10 7.39 -15.65 -0.76
CA LEU A 10 6.30 -15.33 -1.69
C LEU A 10 5.00 -15.02 -0.97
N PHE A 11 4.40 -13.89 -1.32
CA PHE A 11 3.08 -13.45 -0.88
C PHE A 11 2.20 -13.19 -2.09
N THR A 12 0.92 -13.55 -2.03
CA THR A 12 -0.02 -13.30 -3.12
C THR A 12 -1.20 -12.48 -2.62
N THR A 13 -1.56 -11.44 -3.37
CA THR A 13 -2.69 -10.58 -3.05
C THR A 13 -3.38 -10.06 -4.32
N SER A 14 -4.50 -9.35 -4.18
CA SER A 14 -5.17 -8.72 -5.32
C SER A 14 -4.53 -7.38 -5.67
N LYS A 15 -4.59 -6.98 -6.95
CA LYS A 15 -4.13 -5.66 -7.40
C LYS A 15 -4.93 -4.54 -6.70
N GLU A 16 -6.22 -4.77 -6.47
CA GLU A 16 -7.11 -3.85 -5.77
C GLU A 16 -6.65 -3.59 -4.33
N THR A 17 -6.21 -4.62 -3.60
CA THR A 17 -5.67 -4.44 -2.24
C THR A 17 -4.39 -3.60 -2.24
N LEU A 18 -3.50 -3.81 -3.22
CA LEU A 18 -2.27 -3.01 -3.36
C LEU A 18 -2.55 -1.55 -3.76
N LEU A 19 -3.59 -1.31 -4.55
CA LEU A 19 -3.97 0.02 -5.01
C LEU A 19 -4.88 0.78 -4.03
N ARG A 20 -5.32 0.15 -2.94
CA ARG A 20 -6.27 0.72 -1.98
C ARG A 20 -5.77 2.02 -1.35
N VAL A 21 -4.47 2.09 -1.06
CA VAL A 21 -3.85 3.28 -0.46
C VAL A 21 -3.30 4.15 -1.58
N GLU A 22 -4.01 5.22 -1.91
CA GLU A 22 -3.56 6.23 -2.88
C GLU A 22 -2.27 6.90 -2.41
N GLY A 23 -1.36 7.18 -3.35
CA GLY A 23 -0.05 7.76 -3.04
C GLY A 23 0.96 6.81 -2.38
N SER A 24 0.55 5.57 -2.08
CA SER A 24 1.49 4.53 -1.63
C SER A 24 2.47 4.13 -2.73
N TYR A 25 3.55 3.46 -2.32
CA TYR A 25 4.53 2.89 -3.24
C TYR A 25 3.84 2.00 -4.30
N PHE A 26 2.93 1.12 -3.88
CA PHE A 26 2.17 0.27 -4.79
C PHE A 26 1.29 1.04 -5.76
N HIS A 27 0.64 2.12 -5.31
CA HIS A 27 -0.18 2.97 -6.16
C HIS A 27 0.66 3.67 -7.24
N ALA A 28 1.77 4.30 -6.88
CA ALA A 28 2.64 4.97 -7.84
C ALA A 28 3.23 3.97 -8.86
N MET A 29 3.63 2.80 -8.36
CA MET A 29 4.31 1.79 -9.14
C MET A 29 3.39 1.05 -10.11
N LEU A 30 2.25 0.55 -9.63
CA LEU A 30 1.25 -0.14 -10.46
C LEU A 30 0.39 0.82 -11.30
N GLY A 31 0.28 2.09 -10.87
CA GLY A 31 -0.42 3.14 -11.61
C GLY A 31 0.35 3.61 -12.85
N SER A 32 1.68 3.52 -12.84
CA SER A 32 2.50 3.87 -14.01
C SER A 32 2.36 2.89 -15.18
N GLY A 33 1.96 1.64 -14.91
CA GLY A 33 1.90 0.57 -15.93
C GLY A 33 3.28 0.12 -16.46
N HIS A 34 4.36 0.75 -16.02
CA HIS A 34 5.73 0.47 -16.46
C HIS A 34 6.44 -0.60 -15.62
N TRP A 35 5.85 -1.02 -14.51
CA TRP A 35 6.45 -2.02 -13.64
C TRP A 35 6.08 -3.42 -14.10
N GLN A 36 7.08 -4.15 -14.60
CA GLN A 36 6.96 -5.56 -14.97
C GLN A 36 7.46 -6.42 -13.80
N PRO A 37 6.85 -7.60 -13.58
CA PRO A 37 7.39 -8.52 -12.60
C PRO A 37 8.78 -8.97 -13.00
N ASP A 38 9.55 -9.44 -12.02
CA ASP A 38 10.84 -10.06 -12.27
C ASP A 38 10.65 -11.41 -13.02
N SER A 39 11.75 -12.13 -13.19
CA SER A 39 11.90 -13.38 -13.95
C SER A 39 11.01 -14.51 -13.43
N GLY A 40 9.69 -14.41 -13.57
CA GLY A 40 8.76 -15.37 -12.96
C GLY A 40 7.32 -14.90 -12.69
N ASN A 41 6.97 -13.63 -12.91
CA ASN A 41 5.69 -13.00 -12.52
C ASN A 41 5.58 -12.52 -11.05
N ASP A 42 6.67 -12.53 -10.28
CA ASP A 42 6.74 -11.99 -8.93
C ASP A 42 7.46 -10.63 -8.89
N TYR A 43 7.04 -9.77 -7.97
CA TYR A 43 7.68 -8.48 -7.74
C TYR A 43 8.57 -8.55 -6.51
N PHE A 44 9.87 -8.39 -6.69
CA PHE A 44 10.81 -8.45 -5.58
C PHE A 44 10.76 -7.18 -4.72
N LEU A 45 10.71 -7.38 -3.40
CA LEU A 45 10.74 -6.37 -2.37
C LEU A 45 11.82 -6.74 -1.37
N ASP A 46 12.82 -5.87 -1.21
CA ASP A 46 13.88 -6.03 -0.23
C ASP A 46 13.41 -5.59 1.17
N LEU A 47 12.40 -6.29 1.69
CA LEU A 47 11.75 -6.00 2.97
C LEU A 47 11.75 -7.23 3.89
N HIS A 48 11.42 -7.00 5.16
CA HIS A 48 11.43 -8.04 6.17
C HIS A 48 10.18 -8.95 6.07
N ALA A 49 10.36 -10.15 5.52
CA ALA A 49 9.28 -11.12 5.32
C ALA A 49 8.48 -11.51 6.57
N PRO A 50 9.09 -11.78 7.75
CA PRO A 50 8.37 -12.23 8.94
C PRO A 50 7.28 -11.29 9.45
N THR A 51 7.37 -9.99 9.12
CA THR A 51 6.40 -8.97 9.52
C THR A 51 5.49 -8.52 8.38
N PHE A 52 5.69 -9.04 7.17
CA PHE A 52 5.03 -8.54 5.97
C PHE A 52 3.56 -8.96 5.85
N ASP A 53 3.18 -10.04 6.52
CA ASP A 53 1.78 -10.45 6.67
C ASP A 53 0.93 -9.31 7.26
N ARG A 54 1.45 -8.61 8.27
CA ARG A 54 0.79 -7.47 8.92
C ARG A 54 0.63 -6.28 7.99
N VAL A 55 1.58 -6.07 7.07
CA VAL A 55 1.46 -5.03 6.03
C VAL A 55 0.31 -5.36 5.07
N LEU A 56 0.17 -6.62 4.66
CA LEU A 56 -0.94 -7.05 3.80
C LEU A 56 -2.29 -6.95 4.52
N ILE A 57 -2.34 -7.31 5.81
CA ILE A 57 -3.53 -7.14 6.63
C ILE A 57 -3.91 -5.66 6.73
N PHE A 58 -2.93 -4.77 6.93
CA PHE A 58 -3.16 -3.32 6.92
C PHE A 58 -3.76 -2.87 5.58
N LEU A 59 -3.20 -3.29 4.44
CA LEU A 59 -3.73 -2.96 3.12
C LEU A 59 -5.14 -3.52 2.88
N CYS A 60 -5.53 -4.59 3.55
CA CYS A 60 -6.85 -5.19 3.42
C CYS A 60 -7.89 -4.53 4.35
N THR A 61 -7.48 -4.18 5.58
CA THR A 61 -8.38 -3.81 6.68
C THR A 61 -8.25 -2.37 7.17
N ASP A 62 -7.24 -1.64 6.71
CA ASP A 62 -6.82 -0.32 7.21
C ASP A 62 -6.38 -0.33 8.69
N LYS A 63 -6.08 -1.51 9.26
CA LYS A 63 -5.69 -1.68 10.66
C LYS A 63 -4.30 -2.26 10.78
N LEU A 64 -3.43 -1.57 11.52
CA LEU A 64 -2.08 -2.04 11.82
C LEU A 64 -2.08 -2.78 13.16
N TRP A 65 -1.70 -4.06 13.15
CA TRP A 65 -1.58 -4.87 14.35
C TRP A 65 -0.14 -4.89 14.83
N LEU A 66 0.10 -4.43 16.06
CA LEU A 66 1.42 -4.43 16.69
C LEU A 66 1.52 -5.43 17.85
N ASP A 67 0.39 -5.94 18.33
CA ASP A 67 0.35 -6.91 19.42
C ASP A 67 1.22 -8.16 19.15
N GLY A 68 1.89 -8.61 20.20
CA GLY A 68 2.75 -9.80 20.18
C GLY A 68 4.09 -9.63 19.46
N LEU A 69 4.43 -8.46 18.91
CA LEU A 69 5.75 -8.21 18.34
C LEU A 69 6.79 -7.89 19.42
N ASN A 70 8.01 -8.37 19.21
CA ASN A 70 9.16 -7.84 19.92
C ASN A 70 9.58 -6.49 19.31
N LYS A 71 10.46 -5.76 20.00
CA LYS A 71 10.91 -4.42 19.57
C LYS A 71 11.60 -4.42 18.20
N CYS A 72 12.33 -5.48 17.87
CA CYS A 72 13.01 -5.61 16.59
C CYS A 72 12.00 -5.78 15.46
N ASP A 73 11.03 -6.69 15.63
CA ASP A 73 10.00 -6.94 14.62
C ASP A 73 9.09 -5.72 14.44
N GLU A 74 8.74 -5.02 15.52
CA GLU A 74 7.99 -3.76 15.42
C GLU A 74 8.78 -2.72 14.60
N THR A 75 10.09 -2.63 14.81
CA THR A 75 10.96 -1.74 14.03
C THR A 75 10.97 -2.16 12.55
N GLN A 76 11.10 -3.44 12.25
CA GLN A 76 11.08 -3.94 10.87
C GLN A 76 9.75 -3.70 10.16
N LEU A 77 8.63 -3.87 10.88
CA LEU A 77 7.30 -3.57 10.38
C LEU A 77 7.16 -2.07 10.07
N ARG A 78 7.59 -1.19 10.98
CA ARG A 78 7.56 0.27 10.77
C ARG A 78 8.43 0.69 9.58
N THR A 79 9.64 0.15 9.46
CA THR A 79 10.52 0.39 8.30
C THR A 79 9.85 -0.04 6.99
N SER A 80 9.17 -1.19 6.99
CA SER A 80 8.44 -1.68 5.81
C SER A 80 7.28 -0.75 5.44
N MET A 81 6.52 -0.27 6.42
CA MET A 81 5.42 0.68 6.22
C MET A 81 5.92 2.02 5.66
N GLU A 82 7.04 2.53 6.16
CA GLU A 82 7.67 3.77 5.70
C GLU A 82 8.17 3.62 4.26
N PHE A 83 8.91 2.56 3.95
CA PHE A 83 9.38 2.25 2.60
C PHE A 83 8.23 2.22 1.58
N LEU A 84 7.14 1.55 1.97
CA LEU A 84 5.96 1.41 1.12
C LEU A 84 5.06 2.65 1.08
N LYS A 85 5.42 3.72 1.81
CA LYS A 85 4.62 4.94 1.95
C LYS A 85 3.17 4.64 2.36
N LEU A 86 3.00 3.67 3.26
CA LEU A 86 1.72 3.26 3.83
C LEU A 86 1.35 4.08 5.06
N THR A 87 2.08 5.15 5.34
CA THR A 87 1.68 6.15 6.32
C THR A 87 0.33 6.68 5.90
N CYS A 88 -0.65 6.56 6.79
CA CYS A 88 -1.97 7.17 6.65
C CYS A 88 -1.81 8.55 6.01
N PRO A 89 -2.27 8.77 4.76
CA PRO A 89 -2.35 10.14 4.27
C PRO A 89 -3.20 10.91 5.30
N PRO A 90 -2.81 12.14 5.67
CA PRO A 90 -3.68 12.95 6.53
C PRO A 90 -5.02 12.92 5.83
N VAL A 91 -6.01 12.34 6.53
CA VAL A 91 -7.34 12.01 6.03
C VAL A 91 -7.66 12.99 4.93
N VAL A 92 -7.54 12.56 3.66
CA VAL A 92 -8.16 13.32 2.59
C VAL A 92 -9.62 13.15 2.90
N ALA A 93 -10.13 14.06 3.72
CA ALA A 93 -11.52 14.36 3.76
C ALA A 93 -11.83 14.63 2.29
N TRP A 94 -12.41 13.63 1.65
CA TRP A 94 -13.23 13.88 0.49
C TRP A 94 -14.33 14.78 1.02
N ASP A 95 -14.03 16.06 1.06
CA ASP A 95 -14.97 17.10 1.37
C ASP A 95 -15.93 17.08 0.18
N ARG A 96 -17.01 16.33 0.36
CA ARG A 96 -18.10 16.17 -0.62
C ARG A 96 -18.78 17.51 -0.95
N THR A 97 -18.30 18.60 -0.36
CA THR A 97 -18.84 19.95 -0.47
C THR A 97 -18.14 20.81 -1.51
N ASP A 98 -17.07 20.34 -2.19
CA ASP A 98 -16.61 20.96 -3.45
C ASP A 98 -17.37 20.41 -4.68
N CYS A 99 -18.67 20.19 -4.53
CA CYS A 99 -19.55 20.18 -5.68
C CYS A 99 -19.72 21.63 -6.14
N SER A 100 -19.20 21.91 -7.33
CA SER A 100 -19.24 23.19 -8.04
C SER A 100 -20.62 23.85 -7.98
N GLY A 101 -20.81 24.73 -7.01
CA GLY A 101 -21.98 25.58 -6.90
C GLY A 101 -21.74 26.93 -7.57
N ASN A 102 -21.71 26.96 -8.91
CA ASN A 102 -22.22 28.04 -9.77
C ASN A 102 -21.70 27.89 -11.22
N ILE A 103 -22.38 27.05 -12.01
CA ILE A 103 -22.56 27.35 -13.42
C ILE A 103 -23.64 28.44 -13.47
N VAL A 104 -23.22 29.69 -13.67
CA VAL A 104 -24.13 30.74 -14.15
C VAL A 104 -23.82 30.95 -15.62
N LEU A 105 -24.63 30.33 -16.47
CA LEU A 105 -24.71 30.69 -17.88
C LEU A 105 -25.45 32.04 -17.94
N SER A 106 -24.75 33.13 -18.24
CA SER A 106 -25.40 34.39 -18.63
C SER A 106 -25.38 34.46 -20.16
N ASN A 107 -26.58 34.54 -20.73
CA ASN A 107 -26.87 34.78 -22.14
C ASN A 107 -26.73 36.26 -22.46
#